data_AF-A0A8T1P3M3-F1
#
_entry.id   AF-A0A8T1P3M3-F1
#
_cell.length_a   1.000
_cell.length_b   1.000
_cell.length_c   1.000
_cell.angle_alpha   90.00
_cell.angle_beta   90.00
_cell.angle_gamma   90.00
#
_symmetry.space_group_name_H-M   'P 1'
#
loop_
_entity.id
_entity.type
_entity.pdbx_description
1 polymer ?
#
loop_
_entity_poly.entity_id
_entity_poly.type
_entity_poly.pdbx_seq_one_letter_code
_entity_poly.pdbx_strand_id
1 'polypeptide(L)' 'MFFRRLIEVEPPSLVRYFLGAAIMVIGVVLPVGYMMFRNKRVPSSSSYSKQT' A
#
# COMPACT_ATOMS: atom_id res chain seq x y z
N MET A 1 -12.04 -33.00 -6.77
CA MET A 1 -13.02 -32.52 -5.78
C MET A 1 -12.30 -32.21 -4.45
N PHE A 2 -11.32 -31.30 -4.44
CA PHE A 2 -10.48 -31.01 -3.26
C PHE A 2 -10.50 -29.54 -2.84
N PHE A 3 -10.83 -28.63 -3.76
CA PHE A 3 -10.84 -27.17 -3.51
C PHE A 3 -12.09 -26.65 -2.79
N ARG A 4 -13.14 -27.47 -2.62
CA ARG A 4 -14.41 -27.03 -2.00
C ARG A 4 -14.36 -26.94 -0.47
N ARG A 5 -13.47 -27.68 0.21
CA ARG A 5 -13.31 -27.61 1.68
C ARG A 5 -12.40 -26.48 2.17
N LEU A 6 -11.57 -25.90 1.29
CA LEU A 6 -10.74 -24.73 1.64
C LEU A 6 -11.55 -23.41 1.64
N ILE A 7 -12.81 -23.48 1.17
CA ILE A 7 -13.78 -22.38 1.12
C ILE A 7 -14.86 -22.56 2.21
N GLU A 8 -14.70 -23.50 3.14
CA GLU A 8 -15.29 -23.34 4.47
C GLU A 8 -14.46 -22.25 5.15
N VAL A 9 -14.78 -21.00 4.81
CA VAL A 9 -14.16 -19.81 5.37
C VAL A 9 -14.50 -19.84 6.85
N GLU A 10 -13.59 -20.41 7.65
CA GLU A 10 -13.60 -20.20 9.10
C GLU A 10 -13.88 -18.72 9.35
N PRO A 11 -14.81 -18.39 10.27
CA PRO A 11 -15.21 -17.01 10.52
C PRO A 11 -13.93 -16.20 10.65
N PRO A 12 -13.72 -15.18 9.78
CA PRO A 12 -12.44 -14.52 9.65
C PRO A 12 -12.05 -14.01 11.04
N SER A 13 -11.07 -14.70 11.64
CA SER A 13 -10.76 -14.47 13.04
C SER A 13 -10.23 -13.06 13.20
N LEU A 14 -10.45 -12.45 14.37
CA LEU A 14 -9.99 -11.10 14.69
C LEU A 14 -8.52 -10.89 14.30
N VAL A 15 -7.71 -11.92 14.49
CA VAL A 15 -6.28 -11.97 14.13
C VAL A 15 -6.06 -11.80 12.63
N ARG A 16 -6.85 -12.44 11.76
CA ARG A 16 -6.73 -12.28 10.30
C ARG A 16 -7.07 -10.87 9.85
N TYR A 17 -8.05 -10.23 10.49
CA TYR A 17 -8.35 -8.81 10.26
C TYR A 17 -7.21 -7.90 10.70
N PHE A 18 -6.62 -8.14 11.87
CA PHE A 18 -5.45 -7.37 12.32
C PHE A 18 -4.25 -7.54 11.39
N LEU A 19 -3.97 -8.77 10.94
CA LEU A 19 -2.89 -9.04 9.98
C LEU A 19 -3.17 -8.34 8.64
N GLY A 20 -4.39 -8.47 8.11
CA GLY A 20 -4.77 -7.84 6.84
C GLY A 20 -4.71 -6.31 6.92
N ALA A 21 -5.21 -5.72 8.01
CA ALA A 21 -5.13 -4.30 8.26
C ALA A 21 -3.68 -3.83 8.39
N ALA A 22 -2.83 -4.56 9.13
CA ALA A 22 -1.41 -4.24 9.26
C ALA A 22 -0.71 -4.31 7.89
N ILE A 23 -0.98 -5.32 7.07
CA ILE A 23 -0.40 -5.47 5.73
C ILE A 23 -0.85 -4.34 4.80
N MET A 24 -2.13 -3.97 4.79
CA MET A 24 -2.61 -2.83 3.99
C MET A 24 -1.96 -1.52 4.43
N VAL A 25 -1.88 -1.28 5.75
CA VAL A 25 -1.25 -0.08 6.29
C VAL A 25 0.23 -0.03 5.96
N ILE A 26 0.98 -1.12 6.17
CA ILE A 26 2.41 -1.17 5.81
C ILE A 26 2.59 -1.00 4.30
N GLY A 27 1.80 -1.70 3.49
CA GLY A 27 1.89 -1.68 2.03
C GLY A 27 1.48 -0.36 1.39
N VAL A 28 0.66 0.47 2.04
CA VAL A 28 0.21 1.77 1.51
C VAL A 28 0.93 2.93 2.19
N VAL A 29 0.97 2.95 3.53
CA VAL A 29 1.54 4.06 4.31
C VAL A 29 3.05 4.13 4.16
N LEU A 30 3.75 2.99 4.09
CA LEU A 30 5.22 3.00 3.93
C LEU A 30 5.60 3.56 2.55
N PRO A 31 5.01 3.13 1.41
CA PRO A 31 5.22 3.78 0.12
C PRO A 31 4.73 5.23 0.06
N VAL A 32 3.55 5.56 0.58
CA VAL A 32 3.02 6.94 0.53
C VAL A 32 3.87 7.87 1.39
N GLY A 33 4.17 7.49 2.63
CA GLY A 33 5.05 8.25 3.51
C GLY A 33 6.46 8.38 2.93
N TYR A 34 6.97 7.31 2.33
CA TYR A 34 8.25 7.35 1.62
C TYR A 34 8.18 8.30 0.42
N MET A 35 7.17 8.19 -0.45
CA MET A 35 6.91 9.11 -1.57
C MET A 35 6.81 10.54 -1.10
N MET A 36 6.06 10.84 -0.06
CA MET A 36 5.94 12.20 0.47
C MET A 36 7.26 12.71 1.06
N PHE A 37 8.02 11.88 1.78
CA PHE A 37 9.31 12.25 2.38
C PHE A 37 10.42 12.44 1.33
N ARG A 38 10.50 11.55 0.35
CA ARG A 38 11.48 11.64 -0.75
C ARG A 38 11.12 12.71 -1.77
N ASN A 39 9.83 12.95 -2.01
CA ASN A 39 9.35 13.98 -2.94
C ASN A 39 9.50 15.42 -2.40
N LYS A 40 9.80 15.60 -1.11
CA LYS A 40 10.14 16.91 -0.53
C LYS A 40 11.62 17.30 -0.69
N ARG A 41 12.50 16.38 -1.10
CA ARG A 41 13.93 16.68 -1.36
C ARG A 41 14.17 16.86 -2.87
N VAL A 42 13.63 17.94 -3.42
CA VAL A 42 13.73 18.36 -4.83
C VAL A 42 12.59 17.77 -5.68
N PRO A 43 11.54 18.55 -6.03
CA PRO A 43 10.78 18.24 -7.24
C PRO A 43 11.80 18.24 -8.39
N SER A 44 11.94 17.13 -9.11
CA SER A 44 12.77 17.08 -10.32
C SER A 44 12.53 18.36 -11.11
N SER A 45 13.57 19.17 -11.20
CA SER A 45 13.61 20.39 -11.96
C SER A 45 13.21 20.10 -13.39
N SER A 46 11.93 20.29 -13.71
CA SER A 46 11.57 20.80 -15.01
C SER A 46 11.20 22.25 -14.77
N SER A 47 12.24 23.09 -14.78
CA SER A 47 12.06 24.45 -15.26
C SER A 47 11.36 24.36 -16.62
N TYR A 48 10.03 24.43 -16.63
CA TYR A 48 9.28 24.95 -17.76
C TYR A 48 9.51 26.48 -17.79
N SER A 49 10.79 26.86 -17.82
CA SER A 49 11.24 28.21 -18.08
C SER A 49 11.20 28.38 -19.58
N LYS A 50 10.09 28.95 -20.05
CA LYS A 50 10.03 29.84 -21.21
C LYS A 50 10.74 29.35 -22.48
N GLN A 51 9.95 28.77 -23.37
CA GLN A 51 10.13 28.84 -24.83
C GLN A 51 8.68 28.73 -25.35
N THR A 52 7.97 29.78 -25.77
CA THR A 52 8.28 30.90 -26.68
C THR A 52 7.26 32.02 -26.43
#